data_AF-A0AAD4QCJ1-F1
#
_entry.id   AF-A0AAD4QCJ1-F1
#
_cell.length_a   1.000
_cell.length_b   1.000
_cell.length_c   1.000
_cell.angle_alpha   90.00
_cell.angle_beta   90.00
_cell.angle_gamma   90.00
#
_symmetry.space_group_name_H-M   'P 1'
#
loop_
_entity.id
_entity.type
_entity.pdbx_description
1 polymer ?
#
loop_
_entity_poly.entity_id
_entity_poly.type
_entity_poly.pdbx_seq_one_letter_code
_entity_poly.pdbx_strand_id
1 'polypeptide(L)'
;MSADPSINESKLKFARDKKAIGDAAFKLGNLTDALRAYHEVLLYVEGLDRAGGVASVMKSGPSDGAEEPKDRTEADELMEKVYANMSACHIKRDNWKRAQETAEKALAKNPKNYKAMFRRAKALGEQGYSERAEKILEELIKQSPADAPTATAELRRLRAIDKERQKVHNQKLKGWLSRGGLDTPATEVVEEVSSPGTKEARSSGAP
;
A
#
# COMPACT_ATOMS: atom_id res chain seq x y z
N MET A 1 -15.43 29.00 8.06
CA MET A 1 -14.23 29.69 8.57
C MET A 1 -13.04 29.22 7.76
N SER A 2 -12.56 30.04 6.84
CA SER A 2 -11.34 29.77 6.08
C SER A 2 -10.14 29.85 7.02
N ALA A 3 -9.21 28.89 6.96
CA ALA A 3 -7.98 28.98 7.73
C ALA A 3 -7.09 30.11 7.19
N ASP A 4 -6.48 30.87 8.10
CA ASP A 4 -5.54 31.95 7.76
C ASP A 4 -4.36 31.39 6.93
N PRO A 5 -4.04 31.98 5.75
CA PRO A 5 -2.90 31.57 4.94
C PRO A 5 -1.57 31.48 5.72
N SER A 6 -1.34 32.38 6.68
CA SER A 6 -0.13 32.39 7.52
C SER A 6 -0.03 31.15 8.42
N ILE A 7 -1.17 30.68 8.94
CA ILE A 7 -1.25 29.45 9.75
C ILE A 7 -0.94 28.22 8.88
N ASN A 8 -1.41 28.21 7.63
CA ASN A 8 -1.17 27.09 6.72
C ASN A 8 0.29 27.02 6.28
N GLU A 9 0.91 28.15 5.95
CA GLU A 9 2.34 28.23 5.66
C GLU A 9 3.20 27.77 6.86
N SER A 10 2.85 28.21 8.08
CA SER A 10 3.51 27.80 9.32
C SER A 10 3.44 26.28 9.55
N LYS A 11 2.27 25.68 9.31
CA LYS A 11 2.08 24.22 9.38
C LYS A 11 2.92 23.48 8.32
N LEU A 12 2.94 23.97 7.08
CA LEU A 12 3.78 23.41 6.02
C LEU A 12 5.28 23.53 6.35
N LYS A 13 5.73 24.63 6.97
CA LYS A 13 7.12 24.76 7.43
C LYS A 13 7.44 23.69 8.48
N PHE A 14 6.62 23.58 9.52
CA PHE A 14 6.80 22.57 10.58
C PHE A 14 6.79 21.14 10.01
N ALA A 15 5.91 20.86 9.05
CA ALA A 15 5.85 19.59 8.33
C ALA A 15 7.14 19.28 7.55
N ARG A 16 7.75 20.27 6.88
CA ARG A 16 9.06 20.11 6.22
C ARG A 16 10.19 19.86 7.24
N ASP A 17 10.21 20.60 8.35
CA ASP A 17 11.20 20.44 9.43
C ASP A 17 11.11 19.02 10.05
N LYS A 18 9.89 18.52 10.31
CA LYS A 18 9.66 17.15 10.79
C LYS A 18 10.05 16.07 9.78
N LYS A 19 9.84 16.30 8.47
CA LYS A 19 10.34 15.40 7.44
C LYS A 19 11.87 15.32 7.47
N ALA A 20 12.57 16.44 7.63
CA ALA A 20 14.03 16.45 7.71
C ALA A 20 14.57 15.65 8.91
N ILE A 21 13.91 15.76 10.07
CA ILE A 21 14.21 14.93 11.26
C ILE A 21 13.98 13.44 10.96
N GLY A 22 12.87 13.08 10.32
CA GLY A 22 12.58 11.69 9.94
C GLY A 22 13.62 11.12 8.96
N ASP A 23 14.01 11.90 7.95
CA ASP A 23 15.03 11.52 6.97
C ASP A 23 16.42 11.36 7.61
N ALA A 24 16.76 12.17 8.61
CA ALA A 24 17.98 12.02 9.40
C ALA A 24 17.95 10.74 10.26
N ALA A 25 16.86 10.50 10.99
CA ALA A 25 16.68 9.28 11.78
C ALA A 25 16.72 8.02 10.91
N PHE A 26 16.14 8.04 9.70
CA PHE A 26 16.18 6.91 8.77
C PHE A 26 17.60 6.60 8.27
N LYS A 27 18.42 7.64 8.02
CA LYS A 27 19.84 7.47 7.65
C LYS A 27 20.65 6.86 8.80
N LEU A 28 20.36 7.24 10.04
CA LEU A 28 20.99 6.68 11.25
C LEU A 28 20.49 5.27 11.60
N GLY A 29 19.46 4.75 10.92
CA GLY A 29 18.87 3.44 11.21
C GLY A 29 17.82 3.46 12.34
N ASN A 30 17.50 4.62 12.91
CA ASN A 30 16.50 4.78 13.97
C ASN A 30 15.09 4.78 13.38
N LEU A 31 14.62 3.60 12.93
CA LEU A 31 13.37 3.44 12.17
C LEU A 31 12.13 3.84 12.97
N THR A 32 12.14 3.68 14.29
CA THR A 32 11.03 4.10 15.17
C THR A 32 10.91 5.62 15.23
N ASP A 33 12.03 6.35 15.36
CA ASP A 33 12.04 7.80 15.34
C ASP A 33 11.71 8.37 13.97
N ALA A 34 12.19 7.73 12.91
CA ALA A 34 11.83 8.08 11.53
C ALA A 34 10.32 7.97 11.32
N LEU A 35 9.72 6.84 11.69
CA LEU A 35 8.26 6.63 11.60
C LEU A 35 7.48 7.62 12.47
N ARG A 36 7.93 7.92 13.70
CA ARG A 36 7.31 8.93 14.56
C ARG A 36 7.31 10.31 13.89
N ALA A 37 8.47 10.76 13.42
CA ALA A 37 8.59 12.05 12.73
C ALA A 37 7.71 12.10 11.48
N TYR A 38 7.66 11.02 10.68
CA TYR A 38 6.79 10.92 9.51
C TYR A 38 5.29 10.95 9.86
N HIS A 39 4.85 10.29 10.94
CA HIS A 39 3.48 10.41 11.43
C HIS A 39 3.14 11.83 11.88
N GLU A 40 4.07 12.53 12.52
CA GLU A 40 3.89 13.95 12.83
C GLU A 40 3.71 14.78 11.54
N VAL A 41 4.50 14.57 10.49
CA VAL A 41 4.28 15.25 9.19
C VAL A 41 2.86 15.06 8.68
N LEU A 42 2.34 13.82 8.68
CA LEU A 42 0.99 13.53 8.21
C LEU A 42 -0.07 14.28 9.03
N LEU A 43 0.07 14.36 10.35
CA LEU A 43 -0.87 15.09 11.22
C LEU A 43 -1.00 16.58 10.84
N TYR A 44 0.12 17.26 10.55
CA TYR A 44 0.09 18.68 10.16
C TYR A 44 -0.40 18.90 8.73
N VAL A 45 -0.20 17.93 7.83
CA VAL A 45 -0.53 18.06 6.40
C VAL A 45 -1.96 17.60 6.07
N GLU A 46 -2.46 16.53 6.69
CA GLU A 46 -3.84 16.06 6.52
C GLU A 46 -4.86 17.08 7.07
N GLY A 47 -4.46 17.83 8.12
CA GLY A 47 -5.18 18.99 8.63
C GLY A 47 -5.20 20.21 7.69
N LEU A 48 -4.44 20.20 6.59
CA LEU A 48 -4.47 21.20 5.51
C LEU A 48 -5.29 20.70 4.32
N ASP A 49 -5.11 19.43 3.93
CA ASP A 49 -5.87 18.79 2.84
C ASP A 49 -7.37 18.89 3.10
N ARG A 50 -7.83 18.66 4.35
CA ARG A 50 -9.25 18.83 4.73
C ARG A 50 -9.75 20.28 4.70
N ALA A 51 -8.86 21.27 4.82
CA ALA A 51 -9.22 22.70 4.72
C ALA A 51 -9.23 23.20 3.27
N GLY A 52 -8.45 22.60 2.37
CA GLY A 52 -8.49 22.84 0.92
C GLY A 52 -9.58 22.04 0.21
N GLY A 53 -9.88 20.84 0.69
CA GLY A 53 -10.82 19.89 0.07
C GLY A 53 -12.24 20.44 -0.07
N VAL A 54 -12.70 21.29 0.86
CA VAL A 54 -14.01 21.97 0.74
C VAL A 54 -14.09 22.94 -0.44
N ALA A 55 -12.96 23.50 -0.89
CA ALA A 55 -12.90 24.31 -2.11
C ALA A 55 -12.78 23.43 -3.37
N SER A 56 -12.12 22.27 -3.27
CA SER A 56 -11.96 21.34 -4.40
C SER A 56 -13.25 20.56 -4.73
N VAL A 57 -14.08 20.23 -3.73
CA VAL A 57 -15.34 19.49 -3.90
C VAL A 57 -16.37 20.28 -4.74
N MET A 58 -16.31 21.62 -4.74
CA MET A 58 -17.17 22.43 -5.62
C MET A 58 -16.80 22.36 -7.11
N LYS A 59 -15.69 21.70 -7.50
CA LYS A 59 -15.15 21.77 -8.86
C LYS A 59 -15.03 20.43 -9.61
N SER A 60 -15.51 19.32 -9.04
CA SER A 60 -15.46 18.00 -9.69
C SER A 60 -16.79 17.24 -9.55
N GLY A 61 -17.54 17.17 -10.64
CA GLY A 61 -18.60 16.17 -10.82
C GLY A 61 -18.02 14.77 -11.07
N PRO A 62 -18.87 13.72 -11.16
CA PRO A 62 -18.41 12.36 -11.39
C PRO A 62 -17.93 12.18 -12.84
N SER A 63 -16.68 11.78 -13.01
CA SER A 63 -16.11 11.39 -14.31
C SER A 63 -15.34 10.07 -14.17
N ASP A 64 -15.89 9.00 -14.72
CA ASP A 64 -15.17 7.75 -14.94
C ASP A 64 -14.17 7.92 -16.08
N GLY A 65 -12.93 7.46 -15.87
CA GLY A 65 -11.90 7.34 -16.90
C GLY A 65 -10.79 8.38 -16.81
N ALA A 66 -9.54 7.87 -16.78
CA ALA A 66 -8.27 8.59 -16.87
C ALA A 66 -8.12 9.84 -15.97
N GLU A 67 -7.42 9.68 -14.84
CA GLU A 67 -7.01 10.82 -14.01
C GLU A 67 -6.11 11.78 -14.80
N GLU A 68 -6.69 12.88 -15.28
CA GLU A 68 -5.93 14.07 -15.67
C GLU A 68 -5.09 14.54 -14.46
N PRO A 69 -3.91 15.14 -14.70
CA PRO A 69 -3.05 15.61 -13.63
C PRO A 69 -3.73 16.76 -12.88
N LYS A 70 -4.47 16.45 -11.81
CA LYS A 70 -4.79 17.41 -10.75
C LYS A 70 -3.49 18.11 -10.33
N ASP A 71 -3.52 19.43 -10.26
CA ASP A 71 -2.43 20.22 -9.72
C ASP A 71 -2.13 19.73 -8.29
N ARG A 72 -1.04 18.98 -8.15
CA ARG A 72 -0.65 18.39 -6.86
C ARG A 72 -0.25 19.52 -5.94
N THR A 73 -0.93 19.63 -4.81
CA THR A 73 -0.60 20.63 -3.81
C THR A 73 0.75 20.32 -3.18
N GLU A 74 1.39 21.32 -2.56
CA GLU A 74 2.59 21.06 -1.75
C GLU A 74 2.34 20.05 -0.62
N ALA A 75 1.10 20.01 -0.10
CA ALA A 75 0.64 18.99 0.83
C ALA A 75 0.67 17.58 0.22
N ASP A 76 0.19 17.40 -1.02
CA ASP A 76 0.23 16.12 -1.74
C ASP A 76 1.65 15.65 -2.01
N GLU A 77 2.53 16.55 -2.46
CA GLU A 77 3.94 16.27 -2.65
C GLU A 77 4.64 15.86 -1.35
N LEU A 78 4.29 16.50 -0.23
CA LEU A 78 4.89 16.19 1.06
C LEU A 78 4.38 14.84 1.58
N MET A 79 3.08 14.57 1.46
CA MET A 79 2.47 13.27 1.77
C MET A 79 3.07 12.13 0.93
N GLU A 80 3.23 12.31 -0.38
CA GLU A 80 3.90 11.35 -1.28
C GLU A 80 5.27 10.93 -0.72
N LYS A 81 6.13 11.92 -0.48
CA LYS A 81 7.52 11.69 -0.06
C LYS A 81 7.58 11.01 1.31
N VAL A 82 6.69 11.39 2.22
CA VAL A 82 6.58 10.82 3.57
C VAL A 82 6.08 9.38 3.53
N TYR A 83 4.97 9.10 2.85
CA TYR A 83 4.44 7.74 2.69
C TYR A 83 5.45 6.82 1.98
N ALA A 84 6.17 7.33 0.99
CA ALA A 84 7.25 6.61 0.33
C ALA A 84 8.39 6.27 1.32
N ASN A 85 8.79 7.20 2.19
CA ASN A 85 9.84 6.92 3.18
C ASN A 85 9.36 6.01 4.33
N MET A 86 8.09 6.09 4.73
CA MET A 86 7.48 5.14 5.67
C MET A 86 7.49 3.70 5.11
N SER A 87 7.18 3.51 3.82
CA SER A 87 7.26 2.16 3.21
C SER A 87 8.68 1.60 3.22
N ALA A 88 9.70 2.45 3.06
CA ALA A 88 11.10 2.05 3.22
C ALA A 88 11.45 1.67 4.68
N CYS A 89 10.90 2.39 5.67
CA CYS A 89 11.04 2.03 7.08
C CYS A 89 10.38 0.68 7.41
N HIS A 90 9.19 0.41 6.86
CA HIS A 90 8.49 -0.85 7.06
C HIS A 90 9.18 -2.03 6.37
N ILE A 91 9.75 -1.84 5.17
CA ILE A 91 10.61 -2.84 4.51
C ILE A 91 11.82 -3.18 5.37
N LYS A 92 12.49 -2.19 5.97
CA LYS A 92 13.63 -2.44 6.88
C LYS A 92 13.24 -3.09 8.22
N ARG A 93 11.95 -3.29 8.48
CA ARG A 93 11.39 -3.97 9.67
C ARG A 93 10.64 -5.26 9.30
N ASP A 94 10.78 -5.72 8.06
CA ASP A 94 10.06 -6.86 7.48
C ASP A 94 8.52 -6.79 7.65
N ASN A 95 7.98 -5.58 7.83
CA ASN A 95 6.55 -5.34 7.99
C ASN A 95 5.91 -5.11 6.61
N TRP A 96 5.84 -6.18 5.84
CA TRP A 96 5.44 -6.16 4.43
C TRP A 96 4.04 -5.57 4.22
N LYS A 97 3.08 -5.90 5.09
CA LYS A 97 1.72 -5.35 5.02
C LYS A 97 1.73 -3.82 5.14
N ARG A 98 2.37 -3.26 6.17
CA ARG A 98 2.48 -1.80 6.33
C ARG A 98 3.31 -1.15 5.22
N ALA A 99 4.33 -1.84 4.70
CA ALA A 99 5.11 -1.36 3.57
C ALA A 99 4.25 -1.23 2.29
N GLN A 100 3.39 -2.22 2.01
CA GLN A 100 2.43 -2.15 0.91
C GLN A 100 1.42 -1.00 1.13
N GLU A 101 0.76 -0.95 2.28
CA GLU A 101 -0.24 0.09 2.61
C GLU A 101 0.32 1.51 2.42
N THR A 102 1.54 1.76 2.92
CA THR A 102 2.18 3.08 2.82
C THR A 102 2.71 3.37 1.41
N ALA A 103 3.19 2.36 0.66
CA ALA A 103 3.55 2.55 -0.73
C ALA A 103 2.33 2.86 -1.62
N GLU A 104 1.19 2.21 -1.36
CA GLU A 104 -0.08 2.48 -2.06
C GLU A 104 -0.59 3.90 -1.78
N LYS A 105 -0.49 4.39 -0.54
CA LYS A 105 -0.79 5.80 -0.21
C LYS A 105 0.14 6.80 -0.91
N ALA A 106 1.42 6.48 -1.07
CA ALA A 106 2.34 7.32 -1.83
C ALA A 106 1.99 7.37 -3.32
N LEU A 107 1.59 6.23 -3.91
CA LEU A 107 1.17 6.13 -5.31
C LEU A 107 -0.17 6.85 -5.56
N ALA A 108 -1.09 6.84 -4.60
CA ALA A 108 -2.35 7.60 -4.68
C ALA A 108 -2.15 9.14 -4.71
N LYS A 109 -0.99 9.65 -4.25
CA LYS A 109 -0.61 11.07 -4.38
C LYS A 109 0.33 11.33 -5.57
N ASN A 110 1.02 10.30 -6.07
CA ASN A 110 1.86 10.37 -7.27
C ASN A 110 2.02 8.98 -7.92
N PRO A 111 1.23 8.64 -8.95
CA PRO A 111 1.33 7.35 -9.64
C PRO A 111 2.72 7.09 -10.26
N LYS A 112 3.46 8.15 -10.62
CA LYS A 112 4.81 8.10 -11.19
C LYS A 112 5.91 8.05 -10.12
N ASN A 113 5.59 7.72 -8.87
CA ASN A 113 6.57 7.47 -7.82
C ASN A 113 7.17 6.07 -7.96
N TYR A 114 8.13 5.91 -8.87
CA TYR A 114 8.79 4.64 -9.17
C TYR A 114 9.45 3.98 -7.94
N LYS A 115 9.91 4.76 -6.96
CA LYS A 115 10.44 4.25 -5.68
C LYS A 115 9.34 3.63 -4.82
N ALA A 116 8.14 4.23 -4.75
CA ALA A 116 7.00 3.62 -4.09
C ALA A 116 6.47 2.39 -4.86
N MET A 117 6.44 2.45 -6.19
CA MET A 117 6.07 1.33 -7.07
C MET A 117 6.94 0.09 -6.81
N PHE A 118 8.27 0.26 -6.80
CA PHE A 118 9.21 -0.81 -6.45
C PHE A 118 8.97 -1.37 -5.05
N ARG A 119 8.78 -0.49 -4.04
CA ARG A 119 8.56 -0.90 -2.64
C ARG A 119 7.26 -1.68 -2.46
N ARG A 120 6.19 -1.29 -3.17
CA ARG A 120 4.91 -2.02 -3.23
C ARG A 120 5.11 -3.42 -3.81
N ALA A 121 5.81 -3.54 -4.94
CA ALA A 121 6.07 -4.83 -5.57
C ALA A 121 6.88 -5.76 -4.67
N LYS A 122 7.97 -5.26 -4.08
CA LYS A 122 8.77 -6.02 -3.11
C LYS A 122 7.92 -6.51 -1.92
N ALA A 123 7.10 -5.63 -1.34
CA ALA A 123 6.21 -5.98 -0.24
C ALA A 123 5.14 -7.01 -0.61
N LEU A 124 4.63 -6.98 -1.85
CA LEU A 124 3.71 -8.02 -2.36
C LEU A 124 4.41 -9.37 -2.54
N GLY A 125 5.63 -9.38 -3.08
CA GLY A 125 6.41 -10.60 -3.28
C GLY A 125 6.75 -11.33 -1.98
N GLU A 126 7.16 -10.60 -0.94
CA GLU A 126 7.42 -11.17 0.40
C GLU A 126 6.16 -11.69 1.10
N GLN A 127 4.98 -11.12 0.80
CA GLN A 127 3.69 -11.67 1.24
C GLN A 127 3.22 -12.88 0.41
N GLY A 128 3.96 -13.30 -0.62
CA GLY A 128 3.61 -14.41 -1.50
C GLY A 128 2.66 -14.05 -2.65
N TYR A 129 2.33 -12.76 -2.83
CA TYR A 129 1.54 -12.26 -3.97
C TYR A 129 2.42 -12.05 -5.21
N SER A 130 3.24 -13.04 -5.55
CA SER A 130 4.32 -12.92 -6.54
C SER A 130 3.82 -12.47 -7.91
N GLU A 131 2.74 -13.04 -8.46
CA GLU A 131 2.17 -12.61 -9.75
C GLU A 131 1.82 -11.12 -9.81
N ARG A 132 1.34 -10.56 -8.69
CA ARG A 132 1.02 -9.13 -8.58
C ARG A 132 2.29 -8.29 -8.50
N ALA A 133 3.31 -8.79 -7.81
CA ALA A 133 4.62 -8.14 -7.75
C ALA A 133 5.32 -8.13 -9.12
N GLU A 134 5.28 -9.24 -9.86
CA GLU A 134 5.90 -9.34 -11.19
C GLU A 134 5.31 -8.31 -12.16
N LYS A 135 3.98 -8.22 -12.27
CA LYS A 135 3.30 -7.26 -13.14
C LYS A 135 3.73 -5.81 -12.87
N ILE A 136 3.85 -5.43 -11.59
CA ILE A 136 4.29 -4.09 -11.17
C ILE A 136 5.78 -3.87 -11.51
N LEU A 137 6.64 -4.88 -11.37
CA LEU A 137 8.06 -4.77 -11.74
C LEU A 137 8.26 -4.67 -13.25
N GLU A 138 7.49 -5.41 -14.05
CA GLU A 138 7.52 -5.32 -15.52
C GLU A 138 7.00 -3.98 -16.03
N GLU A 139 5.99 -3.41 -15.38
CA GLU A 139 5.52 -2.04 -15.64
C GLU A 139 6.60 -1.01 -15.28
N LEU A 140 7.20 -1.12 -14.09
CA LEU A 140 8.27 -0.24 -13.62
C LEU A 140 9.49 -0.24 -14.56
N ILE A 141 9.91 -1.41 -15.06
CA ILE A 141 11.02 -1.54 -16.01
C ILE A 141 10.74 -0.78 -17.31
N LYS A 142 9.49 -0.75 -17.78
CA LYS A 142 9.08 -0.02 -18.99
C LYS A 142 9.00 1.49 -18.76
N GLN A 143 8.59 1.92 -17.57
CA GLN A 143 8.36 3.35 -17.27
C GLN A 143 9.59 4.10 -16.73
N SER A 144 10.51 3.42 -16.04
CA SER A 144 11.72 4.02 -15.47
C SER A 144 12.99 3.25 -15.84
N PRO A 145 13.69 3.65 -16.92
CA PRO A 145 15.01 3.09 -17.26
C PRO A 145 16.05 3.25 -16.15
N ALA A 146 15.89 4.24 -15.26
CA ALA A 146 16.78 4.47 -14.12
C ALA A 146 16.58 3.44 -12.99
N ASP A 147 15.34 3.02 -12.73
CA ASP A 147 15.03 2.00 -11.72
C ASP A 147 15.06 0.57 -12.29
N ALA A 148 15.02 0.43 -13.62
CA ALA A 148 14.96 -0.85 -14.33
C ALA A 148 16.02 -1.89 -13.90
N PRO A 149 17.30 -1.56 -13.64
CA PRO A 149 18.27 -2.56 -13.16
C PRO A 149 17.87 -3.18 -11.82
N THR A 150 17.41 -2.36 -10.88
CA THR A 150 16.97 -2.80 -9.54
C THR A 150 15.67 -3.61 -9.63
N ALA A 151 14.72 -3.15 -10.45
CA ALA A 151 13.46 -3.85 -10.69
C ALA A 151 13.67 -5.21 -11.37
N THR A 152 14.61 -5.31 -12.32
CA THR A 152 14.96 -6.55 -13.02
C THR A 152 15.63 -7.56 -12.08
N ALA A 153 16.52 -7.11 -11.19
CA ALA A 153 17.15 -7.96 -10.18
C ALA A 153 16.11 -8.56 -9.22
N GLU A 154 15.16 -7.75 -8.75
CA GLU A 154 14.07 -8.22 -7.88
C GLU A 154 13.09 -9.17 -8.61
N LEU A 155 12.74 -8.86 -9.86
CA LEU A 155 11.89 -9.74 -10.69
C LEU A 155 12.54 -11.12 -10.89
N ARG A 156 13.86 -11.15 -11.14
CA ARG A 156 14.63 -12.40 -11.22
C ARG A 156 14.62 -13.18 -9.90
N ARG A 157 14.70 -12.48 -8.76
CA ARG A 157 14.65 -13.09 -7.42
C ARG A 157 13.29 -13.75 -7.17
N LEU A 158 12.19 -13.03 -7.42
CA LEU A 158 10.83 -13.54 -7.23
C LEU A 158 10.57 -14.77 -8.10
N ARG A 159 10.90 -14.71 -9.39
CA ARG A 159 10.79 -15.86 -10.33
C ARG A 159 11.57 -17.10 -9.86
N ALA A 160 12.74 -16.90 -9.25
CA ALA A 160 13.53 -18.02 -8.72
C ALA A 160 12.87 -18.66 -7.48
N ILE A 161 12.32 -17.83 -6.57
CA ILE A 161 11.60 -18.29 -5.37
C ILE A 161 10.33 -19.06 -5.76
N ASP A 162 9.54 -18.52 -6.68
CA ASP A 162 8.29 -19.14 -7.13
C ASP A 162 8.52 -20.45 -7.89
N LYS A 163 9.53 -20.50 -8.76
CA LYS A 163 9.92 -21.75 -9.44
C LYS A 163 10.29 -22.84 -8.43
N GLU A 164 10.93 -22.50 -7.32
CA GLU A 164 11.27 -23.46 -6.27
C GLU A 164 10.04 -23.90 -5.46
N ARG A 165 9.16 -22.94 -5.10
CA ARG A 165 7.86 -23.24 -4.47
C ARG A 165 7.03 -24.21 -5.32
N GLN A 166 6.96 -23.98 -6.64
CA GLN A 166 6.26 -24.84 -7.59
C GLN A 166 6.88 -26.24 -7.69
N LYS A 167 8.21 -26.38 -7.74
CA LYS A 167 8.86 -27.70 -7.70
C LYS A 167 8.50 -28.47 -6.43
N VAL A 168 8.63 -27.83 -5.27
CA VAL A 168 8.33 -28.45 -3.96
C VAL A 168 6.86 -28.86 -3.88
N HIS A 169 5.95 -28.03 -4.40
CA HIS A 169 4.53 -28.37 -4.52
C HIS A 169 4.30 -29.59 -5.42
N ASN A 170 4.86 -29.59 -6.63
CA ASN A 170 4.72 -30.70 -7.59
C ASN A 170 5.34 -32.00 -7.08
N GLN A 171 6.47 -31.95 -6.37
CA GLN A 171 7.07 -33.11 -5.72
C GLN A 171 6.18 -33.67 -4.60
N LYS A 172 5.58 -32.81 -3.78
CA LYS A 172 4.61 -33.21 -2.74
C LYS A 172 3.36 -33.85 -3.36
N LEU A 173 2.79 -33.26 -4.41
CA LEU A 173 1.66 -33.83 -5.14
C LEU A 173 1.99 -35.20 -5.73
N LYS A 174 3.14 -35.35 -6.39
CA LYS A 174 3.58 -36.66 -6.92
C LYS A 174 3.74 -37.68 -5.79
N GLY A 175 4.36 -37.30 -4.68
CA GLY A 175 4.52 -38.16 -3.50
C GLY A 175 3.24 -38.47 -2.71
N TRP A 176 2.15 -37.72 -2.95
CA TRP A 176 0.79 -38.01 -2.48
C TRP A 176 0.11 -39.02 -3.42
N LEU A 177 0.10 -38.74 -4.72
CA LEU A 177 -0.46 -39.61 -5.76
C LEU A 177 0.17 -41.01 -5.73
N SER A 178 1.50 -41.11 -5.63
CA SER A 178 2.22 -42.39 -5.53
C SER A 178 2.02 -43.15 -4.20
N ARG A 179 1.34 -42.56 -3.20
CA ARG A 179 1.00 -43.21 -1.93
C ARG A 179 -0.49 -43.55 -1.80
N GLY A 180 -1.21 -43.65 -2.93
CA GLY A 180 -2.61 -44.09 -2.94
C GLY A 180 -3.59 -43.02 -2.48
N GLY A 181 -3.36 -41.76 -2.86
CA GLY A 181 -4.18 -40.61 -2.46
C GLY A 181 -5.59 -40.54 -3.09
N LEU A 182 -6.35 -41.64 -3.08
CA LEU A 182 -7.73 -41.78 -3.56
C LEU A 182 -8.59 -42.70 -2.66
N ASP A 183 -8.45 -42.57 -1.33
CA ASP A 183 -9.38 -43.14 -0.34
C ASP A 183 -10.13 -42.01 0.41
N THR A 184 -10.95 -41.25 -0.33
CA THR A 184 -12.01 -40.41 0.25
C THR A 184 -13.35 -40.89 -0.29
N PRO A 185 -14.23 -41.50 0.53
CA PRO A 185 -15.54 -41.94 0.05
C PRO A 185 -16.39 -40.74 -0.37
N ALA A 186 -16.98 -40.82 -1.56
CA ALA A 186 -17.83 -39.79 -2.13
C ALA A 186 -19.27 -39.91 -1.60
N THR A 187 -19.54 -39.18 -0.51
CA THR A 187 -20.83 -38.94 0.17
C THR A 187 -20.59 -37.79 1.17
N GLU A 188 -21.45 -36.84 1.53
CA GLU A 188 -22.75 -36.30 1.08
C GLU A 188 -23.01 -35.05 1.98
N VAL A 189 -23.79 -34.01 1.69
CA VAL A 189 -24.72 -33.64 0.59
C VAL A 189 -24.38 -32.17 0.16
N VAL A 190 -25.01 -31.63 -0.89
CA VAL A 190 -25.07 -30.17 -1.11
C VAL A 190 -26.13 -29.56 -0.17
N GLU A 191 -25.73 -28.78 0.83
CA GLU A 191 -26.70 -28.00 1.64
C GLU A 191 -26.75 -26.52 1.23
N GLU A 192 -27.95 -25.97 1.34
CA GLU A 192 -28.43 -24.84 0.55
C GLU A 192 -27.94 -23.46 1.06
N VAL A 193 -27.96 -22.47 0.16
CA VAL A 193 -27.60 -21.09 0.49
C VAL A 193 -28.62 -20.48 1.46
N SER A 194 -28.18 -19.94 2.60
CA SER A 194 -28.97 -18.98 3.36
C SER A 194 -28.12 -17.87 3.97
N SER A 195 -28.24 -16.66 3.40
CA SER A 195 -27.65 -15.44 3.97
C SER A 195 -28.44 -15.01 5.21
N PRO A 196 -27.79 -14.69 6.35
CA PRO A 196 -28.45 -14.01 7.45
C PRO A 196 -28.67 -12.53 7.11
N GLY A 197 -29.70 -12.28 6.31
CA GLY A 197 -30.31 -10.97 6.15
C GLY A 197 -31.09 -10.59 7.41
N THR A 198 -30.75 -9.44 7.97
CA THR A 198 -31.51 -8.58 8.88
C THR A 198 -32.88 -9.08 9.36
N LYS A 199 -33.03 -9.29 10.68
CA LYS A 199 -34.33 -9.12 11.34
C LYS A 199 -34.23 -8.12 12.48
N GLU A 200 -34.97 -7.03 12.33
CA GLU A 200 -35.34 -6.15 13.43
C GLU A 200 -36.14 -6.94 14.48
N ALA A 201 -35.98 -6.59 15.75
CA ALA A 201 -36.91 -6.98 16.81
C ALA A 201 -37.38 -5.71 17.53
N ARG A 202 -38.59 -5.24 17.22
CA ARG A 202 -39.26 -4.16 17.93
C ARG A 202 -40.16 -4.71 19.06
N SER A 203 -40.01 -4.09 20.23
CA SER A 203 -41.05 -3.80 21.24
C SER A 203 -41.96 -4.90 21.80
N SER A 204 -41.82 -5.19 23.10
CA SER A 204 -42.84 -5.09 24.17
C SER A 204 -42.29 -5.73 25.46
N GLY A 205 -42.66 -5.36 26.70
CA GLY A 205 -43.45 -4.21 27.15
C GLY A 205 -44.04 -4.46 28.56
N ALA A 206 -43.51 -3.76 29.59
CA ALA A 206 -44.07 -3.66 30.96
C ALA A 206 -44.13 -5.00 31.76
N PRO A 207 -44.61 -5.05 33.04
CA PRO A 207 -45.17 -3.98 33.89
C PRO A 207 -44.13 -3.02 34.48
#